data_AF-A0A0A9YN12-F1
#
_entry.id   AF-A0A0A9YN12-F1
#
_cell.length_a   1.000
_cell.length_b   1.000
_cell.length_c   1.000
_cell.angle_alpha   90.00
_cell.angle_beta   90.00
_cell.angle_gamma   90.00
#
_symmetry.space_group_name_H-M   'P 1'
#
loop_
_entity.id
_entity.type
_entity.pdbx_description
1 polymer ?
#
loop_
_entity_poly.entity_id
_entity_poly.type
_entity_poly.pdbx_seq_one_letter_code
_entity_poly.pdbx_strand_id
1 'polypeptide(L)'
;GSEWTPDRYSATVHFPVSSFGAQVPIMRKCVNWLFLAGSGLVLIIVVIVLYYGILPILVRNQVSKTLALNNGTDAWDRFVKLPVPLYFGIYFFNLVNLEAVLQGEKPIVKEVGPWVYNLSLQRDEGKIQHRTRR
;
A
#
# COMPACT_ATOMS: atom_id res chain seq x y z
N GLY A 1 61.90 -83.43 -37.90
CA GLY A 1 60.84 -82.86 -38.72
C GLY A 1 60.39 -81.58 -38.08
N SER A 2 60.95 -80.47 -38.53
CA SER A 2 60.61 -79.12 -38.11
C SER A 2 60.50 -78.31 -39.38
N GLU A 3 59.31 -77.91 -39.77
CA GLU A 3 59.15 -76.98 -40.90
C GLU A 3 57.89 -76.13 -40.68
N TRP A 4 58.09 -74.84 -40.88
CA TRP A 4 57.17 -73.72 -40.74
C TRP A 4 56.06 -73.71 -41.79
N THR A 5 54.90 -73.10 -41.48
CA THR A 5 54.43 -71.85 -42.14
C THR A 5 53.34 -71.15 -41.32
N PRO A 6 53.32 -69.79 -41.26
CA PRO A 6 52.30 -69.01 -40.59
C PRO A 6 51.37 -68.30 -41.58
N ASP A 7 50.15 -68.81 -41.79
CA ASP A 7 49.19 -68.19 -42.72
C ASP A 7 48.14 -67.35 -41.98
N ARG A 8 48.58 -66.12 -41.75
CA ARG A 8 47.88 -64.84 -41.62
C ARG A 8 46.45 -64.80 -42.21
N TYR A 9 45.42 -64.93 -41.38
CA TYR A 9 44.15 -64.17 -41.49
C TYR A 9 43.26 -64.34 -40.25
N SER A 10 43.45 -63.48 -39.25
CA SER A 10 42.32 -63.07 -38.40
C SER A 10 42.32 -61.56 -38.42
N ALA A 11 41.62 -61.04 -39.44
CA ALA A 11 41.33 -59.64 -39.58
C ALA A 11 40.81 -59.13 -38.23
N THR A 12 41.57 -58.21 -37.62
CA THR A 12 41.15 -57.50 -36.42
C THR A 12 39.97 -56.63 -36.83
N VAL A 13 38.75 -57.13 -36.60
CA VAL A 13 37.53 -56.36 -36.85
C VAL A 13 37.43 -55.33 -35.73
N HIS A 14 38.04 -54.17 -35.94
CA HIS A 14 37.76 -52.99 -35.14
C HIS A 14 36.34 -52.53 -35.47
N PHE A 15 35.37 -53.01 -34.69
CA PHE A 15 34.07 -52.37 -34.64
C PHE A 15 34.24 -50.99 -34.00
N PRO A 16 33.82 -49.88 -34.64
CA PRO A 16 33.61 -48.66 -33.90
C PRO A 16 32.39 -48.92 -33.02
N VAL A 17 32.60 -49.21 -31.73
CA VAL A 17 31.53 -49.06 -30.76
C VAL A 17 31.33 -47.56 -30.60
N SER A 18 30.56 -47.03 -31.56
CA SER A 18 29.87 -45.76 -31.48
C SER A 18 29.14 -45.70 -30.15
N SER A 19 29.60 -44.76 -29.32
CA SER A 19 28.84 -44.03 -28.30
C SER A 19 27.68 -44.80 -27.64
N PHE A 20 27.91 -45.35 -26.45
CA PHE A 20 26.79 -45.71 -25.57
C PHE A 20 26.75 -44.75 -24.38
N GLY A 21 26.03 -43.64 -24.60
CA GLY A 21 25.10 -43.12 -23.60
C GLY A 21 25.67 -42.54 -22.31
N ALA A 22 26.56 -41.54 -22.40
CA ALA A 22 26.59 -40.51 -21.36
C ALA A 22 25.38 -39.58 -21.54
N GLN A 23 24.17 -40.05 -21.23
CA GLN A 23 23.00 -39.17 -21.18
C GLN A 23 22.10 -39.47 -19.99
N VAL A 24 22.48 -38.93 -18.83
CA VAL A 24 21.52 -38.59 -17.77
C VAL A 24 21.81 -37.18 -17.24
N PRO A 25 21.33 -36.12 -17.93
CA PRO A 25 21.11 -34.86 -17.20
C PRO A 25 19.83 -34.15 -17.64
N ILE A 26 18.73 -34.89 -17.83
CA ILE A 26 17.41 -34.30 -18.08
C ILE A 26 16.49 -34.54 -16.88
N MET A 27 16.51 -35.75 -16.32
CA MET A 27 15.58 -36.16 -15.26
C MET A 27 15.78 -35.41 -13.93
N ARG A 28 17.03 -35.08 -13.55
CA ARG A 28 17.34 -34.28 -12.36
C ARG A 28 16.94 -32.80 -12.50
N LYS A 29 16.98 -32.25 -13.73
CA LYS A 29 16.58 -30.87 -13.97
C LYS A 29 15.08 -30.72 -13.77
N CYS A 30 14.26 -31.60 -14.35
CA CYS A 30 12.80 -31.53 -14.20
C CYS A 30 12.35 -31.65 -12.74
N VAL A 31 13.01 -32.50 -11.94
CA VAL A 31 12.73 -32.63 -10.51
C VAL A 31 13.06 -31.34 -9.77
N ASN A 32 14.23 -30.73 -10.02
CA ASN A 32 14.59 -29.44 -9.41
C ASN A 32 13.66 -28.29 -9.84
N TRP A 33 13.24 -28.25 -11.11
CA TRP A 33 12.27 -27.27 -11.61
C TRP A 33 10.89 -27.46 -10.98
N LEU A 34 10.48 -28.70 -10.70
CA LEU A 34 9.23 -29.01 -10.00
C LEU A 34 9.27 -28.58 -8.53
N PHE A 35 10.39 -28.81 -7.83
CA PHE A 35 10.60 -28.31 -6.47
C PHE A 35 10.67 -26.78 -6.42
N LEU A 36 11.29 -26.15 -7.42
CA LEU A 36 11.39 -24.68 -7.50
C LEU A 36 10.00 -24.06 -7.73
N ALA A 37 9.20 -24.62 -8.65
CA ALA A 37 7.82 -24.20 -8.87
C ALA A 37 6.94 -24.37 -7.62
N GLY A 38 7.08 -25.49 -6.91
CA GLY A 38 6.38 -25.74 -5.64
C GLY A 38 6.75 -24.73 -4.55
N SER A 39 8.04 -24.46 -4.37
CA SER A 39 8.52 -23.47 -3.39
C SER A 39 8.05 -22.05 -3.73
N GLY A 40 7.99 -21.69 -5.01
CA GLY A 40 7.46 -20.40 -5.48
C GLY A 40 5.99 -20.22 -5.16
N LEU A 41 5.16 -21.26 -5.37
CA LEU A 41 3.74 -21.23 -5.02
C LEU A 41 3.52 -21.02 -3.52
N VAL A 42 4.31 -21.71 -2.68
CA VAL A 42 4.25 -21.54 -1.22
C VAL A 42 4.63 -20.13 -0.81
N LEU A 43 5.68 -19.55 -1.39
CA LEU A 43 6.09 -18.16 -1.12
C LEU A 43 4.98 -17.16 -1.49
N ILE A 44 4.32 -17.36 -2.63
CA ILE A 44 3.21 -16.50 -3.06
C ILE A 44 2.05 -16.58 -2.06
N ILE A 45 1.68 -17.79 -1.61
CA ILE A 45 0.63 -17.98 -0.61
C ILE A 45 0.99 -17.29 0.71
N VAL A 46 2.25 -17.41 1.16
CA VAL A 46 2.72 -16.73 2.38
C VAL A 46 2.61 -15.21 2.25
N VAL A 47 3.04 -14.63 1.13
CA VAL A 47 2.94 -13.18 0.89
C VAL A 47 1.48 -12.71 0.91
N ILE A 48 0.58 -13.46 0.27
CA ILE A 48 -0.86 -13.15 0.28
C ILE A 48 -1.41 -13.18 1.71
N VAL A 49 -1.10 -14.22 2.49
CA VAL A 49 -1.56 -14.34 3.88
C VAL A 49 -1.00 -13.23 4.76
N LEU A 50 0.28 -12.87 4.61
CA LEU A 50 0.89 -11.76 5.35
C LEU A 50 0.24 -10.42 5.00
N TYR A 51 -0.03 -10.19 3.71
CA TYR A 51 -0.62 -8.96 3.20
C TYR A 51 -2.06 -8.77 3.66
N TYR A 52 -2.91 -9.79 3.54
CA TYR A 52 -4.32 -9.69 3.91
C TYR A 52 -4.60 -9.99 5.38
N GLY A 53 -3.71 -10.71 6.07
CA GLY A 53 -3.89 -11.09 7.48
C GLY A 53 -3.22 -10.11 8.43
N ILE A 54 -1.90 -10.03 8.40
CA ILE A 54 -1.11 -9.38 9.46
C ILE A 54 -1.05 -7.86 9.30
N LEU A 55 -0.87 -7.36 8.08
CA LEU A 55 -0.85 -5.91 7.83
C LEU A 55 -2.11 -5.18 8.32
N PRO A 56 -3.35 -5.59 8.00
CA PRO A 56 -4.52 -4.86 8.48
C PRO A 56 -4.68 -4.92 10.00
N ILE A 57 -4.18 -5.99 10.66
CA ILE A 57 -4.16 -6.09 12.12
C ILE A 57 -3.21 -5.05 12.74
N LEU A 58 -2.00 -4.92 12.19
CA LEU A 58 -1.03 -3.97 12.72
C LEU A 58 -1.45 -2.53 12.44
N VAL A 59 -1.92 -2.26 11.21
CA VAL A 59 -2.39 -0.92 10.80
C VAL A 59 -3.57 -0.51 11.66
N ARG A 60 -4.62 -1.34 11.82
CA ARG A 60 -5.77 -0.96 12.65
C ARG A 60 -5.36 -0.70 14.10
N ASN A 61 -4.44 -1.47 14.66
CA ASN A 61 -4.02 -1.29 16.05
C ASN A 61 -3.30 0.05 16.26
N GLN A 62 -2.46 0.44 15.30
CA GLN A 62 -1.75 1.73 15.36
C GLN A 62 -2.65 2.91 15.03
N VAL A 63 -3.53 2.76 14.04
CA VAL A 63 -4.56 3.75 13.71
C VAL A 63 -5.50 3.96 14.90
N SER A 64 -6.01 2.89 15.52
CA SER A 64 -6.89 3.01 16.69
C SER A 64 -6.20 3.66 17.88
N LYS A 65 -4.92 3.37 18.16
CA LYS A 65 -4.18 4.06 19.24
C LYS A 65 -3.95 5.54 18.96
N THR A 66 -3.71 5.89 17.70
CA THR A 66 -3.41 7.27 17.30
C THR A 66 -4.69 8.11 17.16
N LEU A 67 -5.78 7.51 16.67
CA LEU A 67 -7.07 8.16 16.45
C LEU A 67 -8.02 8.09 17.65
N ALA A 68 -7.77 7.20 18.61
CA ALA A 68 -8.54 7.19 19.84
C ALA A 68 -8.37 8.56 20.52
N LEU A 69 -9.50 9.21 20.79
CA LEU A 69 -9.59 10.42 21.61
C LEU A 69 -9.36 10.05 23.08
N ASN A 70 -8.14 9.64 23.40
CA ASN A 70 -7.66 9.48 24.74
C ASN A 70 -6.71 10.64 25.07
N ASN A 71 -6.69 11.07 26.33
CA ASN A 71 -5.78 12.12 26.78
C ASN A 71 -4.32 11.71 26.51
N GLY A 72 -3.56 12.57 25.85
CA GLY A 72 -2.13 12.37 25.55
C GLY A 72 -1.82 11.76 24.18
N THR A 73 -2.81 11.57 23.30
CA THR A 73 -2.56 11.25 21.88
C THR A 73 -2.50 12.53 21.03
N ASP A 74 -1.70 12.53 19.96
CA ASP A 74 -1.61 13.69 19.04
C ASP A 74 -2.98 14.09 18.45
N ALA A 75 -3.89 13.13 18.26
CA ALA A 75 -5.24 13.41 17.79
C ALA A 75 -6.08 14.18 18.83
N TRP A 76 -5.86 13.92 20.12
CA TRP A 76 -6.50 14.68 21.20
C TRP A 76 -6.06 16.14 21.20
N ASP A 77 -4.75 16.39 21.08
CA ASP A 77 -4.21 17.76 21.09
C ASP A 77 -4.75 18.58 19.91
N ARG A 78 -4.82 17.97 18.72
CA ARG A 78 -5.42 18.58 17.52
C ARG A 78 -6.92 18.86 17.67
N PHE A 79 -7.62 18.02 18.44
CA PHE A 79 -9.04 18.18 18.70
C PHE A 79 -9.33 19.27 19.73
N VAL A 80 -8.47 19.41 20.74
CA VAL A 80 -8.57 20.48 21.74
C VAL A 80 -8.20 21.83 21.15
N LYS A 81 -7.13 21.87 20.36
CA LYS A 81 -6.63 23.07 19.69
C LYS A 81 -6.27 22.75 18.24
N LEU A 82 -6.97 23.42 17.32
CA LEU A 82 -6.66 23.28 15.91
C LEU A 82 -5.25 23.80 15.61
N PRO A 83 -4.35 22.98 15.03
CA PRO A 83 -2.99 23.39 14.74
C PRO A 83 -2.89 24.28 13.49
N VAL A 84 -3.94 24.31 12.67
CA VAL A 84 -3.99 25.08 11.42
C VAL A 84 -4.82 26.35 11.67
N PRO A 85 -4.33 27.53 11.23
CA PRO A 85 -5.11 28.76 11.33
C PRO A 85 -6.36 28.68 10.44
N LEU A 86 -7.52 29.06 11.00
CA LEU A 86 -8.77 29.14 10.25
C LEU A 86 -9.02 30.61 9.88
N TYR A 87 -9.33 30.85 8.61
CA TYR A 87 -9.71 32.18 8.12
C TYR A 87 -11.20 32.19 7.79
N PHE A 88 -11.93 33.14 8.38
CA PHE A 88 -13.35 33.35 8.14
C PHE A 88 -13.54 34.65 7.37
N GLY A 89 -13.99 34.55 6.11
CA GLY A 89 -14.26 35.70 5.25
C GLY A 89 -15.74 36.07 5.26
N ILE A 90 -16.05 37.33 5.55
CA ILE A 90 -17.40 37.88 5.47
C ILE A 90 -17.52 38.73 4.20
N TYR A 91 -18.59 38.47 3.44
CA TYR A 91 -19.01 39.24 2.28
C TYR A 91 -20.32 39.94 2.60
N PHE A 92 -20.37 41.23 2.32
CA PHE A 92 -21.58 42.03 2.47
C PHE A 92 -22.15 42.37 1.10
N PHE A 93 -23.47 42.35 0.99
CA PHE A 93 -24.18 42.82 -0.19
C PHE A 93 -24.72 44.22 0.09
N ASN A 94 -24.04 45.24 -0.43
CA ASN A 94 -24.48 46.61 -0.32
C ASN A 94 -25.62 46.89 -1.31
N LEU A 95 -26.74 47.41 -0.83
CA LEU A 95 -27.86 47.80 -1.69
C LEU A 95 -27.59 49.16 -2.34
N VAL A 96 -27.62 49.21 -3.67
CA VAL A 96 -27.33 50.44 -4.43
C VAL A 96 -28.60 51.28 -4.62
N ASN A 97 -29.77 50.65 -4.71
CA ASN A 97 -31.05 51.29 -5.01
C ASN A 97 -32.04 51.19 -3.84
N LEU A 98 -31.65 51.69 -2.65
CA LEU A 98 -32.44 51.53 -1.43
C LEU A 98 -33.87 52.10 -1.55
N GLU A 99 -34.01 53.31 -2.11
CA GLU A 99 -35.31 54.00 -2.24
C GLU A 99 -36.27 53.27 -3.17
N ALA A 100 -35.77 52.77 -4.30
CA ALA A 100 -36.55 52.02 -5.27
C ALA A 100 -37.06 50.68 -4.68
N VAL A 101 -36.23 50.03 -3.86
CA VAL A 101 -36.63 48.79 -3.15
C VAL A 101 -37.75 49.06 -2.16
N LEU A 102 -37.72 50.21 -1.47
CA LEU A 102 -38.81 50.60 -0.56
C LEU A 102 -40.13 50.86 -1.30
N GLN A 103 -40.05 51.21 -2.58
CA GLN A 103 -41.20 51.41 -3.46
C GLN A 103 -41.67 50.11 -4.16
N GLY A 104 -41.00 48.98 -3.92
CA GLY A 104 -41.36 47.67 -4.46
C GLY A 104 -40.57 47.23 -5.70
N GLU A 105 -39.58 48.00 -6.14
CA GLU A 105 -38.71 47.61 -7.25
C GLU A 105 -37.69 46.53 -6.86
N LYS A 106 -37.08 45.89 -7.88
CA LYS A 106 -36.10 44.82 -7.67
C LYS A 106 -34.81 45.37 -7.04
N PRO A 107 -34.29 44.76 -5.96
CA PRO A 107 -33.04 45.19 -5.35
C PRO A 107 -31.83 44.89 -6.24
N ILE A 108 -30.95 45.88 -6.35
CA ILE A 108 -29.64 45.84 -6.98
C ILE A 108 -28.60 45.87 -5.88
N VAL A 109 -27.86 44.77 -5.75
CA VAL A 109 -26.80 44.61 -4.75
C VAL A 109 -25.42 44.63 -5.39
N LYS A 110 -24.45 45.20 -4.67
CA LYS A 110 -23.02 45.12 -4.97
C LYS A 110 -22.31 44.38 -3.85
N GLU A 111 -21.53 43.38 -4.19
CA GLU A 111 -20.72 42.64 -3.23
C GLU A 111 -19.53 43.49 -2.76
N VAL A 112 -19.31 43.49 -1.45
CA VAL A 112 -18.22 44.19 -0.76
C VAL A 112 -17.53 43.18 0.17
N GLY A 113 -16.25 42.91 -0.09
CA GLY A 113 -15.45 41.98 0.70
C GLY A 113 -14.20 41.49 -0.05
N PRO A 114 -13.42 40.58 0.54
CA PRO A 114 -13.68 39.90 1.83
C PRO A 114 -13.11 40.62 3.06
N TRP A 115 -13.89 40.62 4.14
CA TRP A 115 -13.39 40.95 5.49
C TRP A 115 -12.95 39.67 6.18
N VAL A 116 -11.64 39.47 6.34
CA VAL A 116 -11.07 38.21 6.81
C VAL A 116 -10.70 38.29 8.28
N TYR A 117 -11.23 37.37 9.08
CA TYR A 117 -10.92 37.20 10.50
C TYR A 117 -10.13 35.89 10.72
N ASN A 118 -9.17 35.92 11.64
CA ASN A 118 -8.50 34.71 12.11
C ASN A 118 -9.31 34.10 13.26
N LEU A 119 -9.78 32.87 13.06
CA LEU A 119 -10.59 32.14 14.03
C LEU A 119 -9.73 31.12 14.78
N SER A 120 -9.52 31.36 16.07
CA SER A 120 -8.87 30.41 16.97
C SER A 120 -9.92 29.65 17.78
N LEU A 121 -10.15 28.37 17.45
CA LEU A 121 -11.04 27.49 18.20
C LEU A 121 -10.23 26.72 19.26
N GLN A 122 -10.64 26.86 20.52
CA GLN A 122 -10.11 26.10 21.64
C GLN A 122 -11.27 25.47 22.43
N ARG A 123 -11.14 24.19 22.77
CA ARG A 123 -12.15 23.46 23.54
C ARG A 123 -11.77 23.36 25.01
N ASP A 124 -12.68 23.73 25.91
CA ASP A 124 -12.47 23.62 27.36
C ASP A 124 -12.41 22.15 27.81
N GLU A 125 -11.24 21.70 28.26
CA GLU A 125 -11.01 20.30 28.68
C GLU A 125 -11.85 19.89 29.90
N GLY A 126 -12.05 20.81 30.84
CA GLY A 126 -12.87 20.57 32.04
C GLY A 126 -14.32 20.20 31.72
N LYS A 127 -14.81 20.53 30.51
CA LYS A 127 -16.15 20.15 30.08
C LYS A 127 -16.25 18.77 29.42
N ILE A 128 -15.13 18.17 29.02
CA ILE A 128 -15.16 16.90 28.29
C ILE A 128 -15.12 15.72 29.26
N GLN A 129 -14.30 15.83 30.30
CA GLN A 129 -14.09 14.76 31.29
C GLN A 129 -15.36 14.39 32.08
N HIS A 130 -16.25 15.35 32.33
CA HIS A 130 -17.50 15.08 33.06
C HIS A 130 -18.58 14.39 32.20
N ARG A 131 -18.47 14.42 30.87
CA ARG A 131 -19.43 13.76 29.96
C ARG A 131 -19.02 12.32 29.66
N THR A 132 -17.71 12.05 29.58
CA THR A 132 -17.17 10.70 29.30
C THR A 132 -17.22 9.76 30.50
N ARG A 133 -17.35 10.29 31.73
CA ARG A 133 -17.46 9.49 32.98
C ARG A 133 -18.89 8.99 33.31
N ARG A 134 -19.84 9.07 32.38
CA ARG A 134 -21.19 8.53 32.55
C ARG A 134 -21.40 7.26 31.76
#